data_AF-A0A7S2DSX2-F1
#
_entry.id   AF-A0A7S2DSX2-F1
#
_cell.length_a   1.000
_cell.length_b   1.000
_cell.length_c   1.000
_cell.angle_alpha   90.00
_cell.angle_beta   90.00
_cell.angle_gamma   90.00
#
_symmetry.space_group_name_H-M   'P 1'
#
loop_
_entity.id
_entity.type
_entity.pdbx_description
1 polymer ?
#
loop_
_entity_poly.entity_id
_entity_poly.type
_entity_poly.pdbx_seq_one_letter_code
_entity_poly.pdbx_strand_id
1 'polypeptide(L)'
;RTAVHEAGHAIMAWFQTHSAPPIKVSVVWRGETLGFMQHKVFERTGETAAMLEERMACLLGGRVAEELVYGDADTGASNDLQRVTDIAYYLVGHLGFSAKVGQ
;
A
#
# COMPACT_ATOMS: atom_id res chain seq x y z
N ARG A 1 -8.76 0.90 -15.91
CA ARG A 1 -8.22 1.61 -14.73
C ARG A 1 -8.17 0.70 -13.52
N THR A 2 -9.29 0.28 -12.92
CA THR A 2 -9.31 -0.61 -11.74
C THR A 2 -8.39 -1.83 -11.85
N ALA A 3 -8.38 -2.55 -12.98
CA ALA A 3 -7.48 -3.69 -13.13
C ALA A 3 -5.98 -3.32 -13.11
N VAL A 4 -5.61 -2.16 -13.68
CA VAL A 4 -4.23 -1.65 -13.64
C VAL A 4 -3.88 -1.19 -12.23
N HIS A 5 -4.82 -0.54 -11.55
CA HIS A 5 -4.69 -0.14 -10.15
C HIS A 5 -4.40 -1.33 -9.23
N GLU A 6 -5.25 -2.34 -9.26
CA GLU A 6 -5.08 -3.56 -8.45
C GLU A 6 -3.83 -4.34 -8.85
N ALA A 7 -3.45 -4.34 -10.13
CA ALA A 7 -2.20 -4.92 -10.59
C ALA A 7 -0.98 -4.16 -10.04
N GLY A 8 -1.05 -2.83 -9.92
CA GLY A 8 -0.01 -2.00 -9.33
C GLY A 8 0.27 -2.40 -7.88
N HIS A 9 -0.78 -2.52 -7.06
CA HIS A 9 -0.62 -3.02 -5.69
C HIS A 9 -0.04 -4.44 -5.69
N ALA A 10 -0.58 -5.34 -6.51
CA ALA A 10 -0.18 -6.74 -6.53
C ALA A 10 1.29 -6.94 -6.89
N ILE A 11 1.78 -6.22 -7.89
CA ILE A 11 3.18 -6.25 -8.32
C ILE A 11 4.07 -5.71 -7.20
N MET A 12 3.72 -4.58 -6.60
CA MET A 12 4.49 -4.03 -5.48
C MET A 12 4.56 -5.00 -4.31
N ALA A 13 3.43 -5.59 -3.90
CA ALA A 13 3.38 -6.57 -2.83
C ALA A 13 4.19 -7.84 -3.14
N TRP A 14 4.26 -8.26 -4.40
CA TRP A 14 5.04 -9.43 -4.82
C TRP A 14 6.55 -9.26 -4.66
N PHE A 15 7.06 -8.04 -4.87
CA PHE A 15 8.49 -7.75 -4.77
C PHE A 15 8.95 -7.33 -3.37
N GLN A 16 8.03 -7.23 -2.41
CA GLN A 16 8.36 -6.89 -1.03
C GLN A 16 9.02 -8.05 -0.31
N THR A 17 9.98 -7.72 0.56
CA THR A 17 10.81 -8.71 1.25
C THR A 17 10.43 -8.88 2.70
N HIS A 18 9.79 -7.89 3.31
CA HIS A 18 9.40 -7.88 4.72
C HIS A 18 7.87 -8.01 4.92
N SER A 19 7.09 -7.65 3.89
CA SER A 19 5.64 -7.86 3.84
C SER A 19 5.24 -9.30 3.47
N ALA A 20 4.02 -9.66 3.84
CA ALA A 20 3.44 -10.93 3.44
C ALA A 20 3.17 -10.96 1.93
N PRO A 21 3.30 -12.12 1.25
CA PRO A 21 2.97 -12.21 -0.16
C PRO A 21 1.45 -12.08 -0.38
N PRO A 22 1.03 -11.54 -1.53
CA PRO A 22 -0.37 -11.52 -1.92
C PRO A 22 -0.86 -12.95 -2.18
N ILE A 23 -2.05 -13.28 -1.66
CA ILE A 23 -2.74 -14.57 -1.91
C ILE A 23 -3.77 -14.42 -3.02
N LYS A 24 -4.48 -13.28 -3.03
CA LYS A 24 -5.59 -13.06 -3.94
C LYS A 24 -5.72 -11.59 -4.28
N VAL A 25 -5.92 -11.31 -5.57
CA VAL A 25 -6.24 -9.99 -6.10
C VAL A 25 -7.57 -10.11 -6.82
N SER A 26 -8.47 -9.15 -6.63
CA SER A 26 -9.75 -9.12 -7.31
C SER A 26 -10.09 -7.72 -7.80
N VAL A 27 -10.56 -7.63 -9.04
CA VAL A 27 -11.06 -6.42 -9.68
C VAL A 27 -12.59 -6.39 -9.71
N VAL A 28 -13.23 -7.31 -8.96
CA VAL A 28 -14.67 -7.46 -8.91
C VAL A 28 -15.20 -6.59 -7.78
N TRP A 29 -16.15 -5.72 -8.10
CA TRP A 29 -16.82 -4.84 -7.15
C TRP A 29 -17.44 -5.64 -6.00
N ARG A 30 -17.08 -5.28 -4.76
CA ARG A 30 -17.67 -5.87 -3.54
C ARG A 30 -17.85 -4.78 -2.49
N GLY A 31 -19.06 -4.23 -2.40
CA GLY A 31 -19.37 -3.17 -1.44
C GLY A 31 -18.75 -1.83 -1.85
N GLU A 32 -18.13 -1.11 -0.92
CA GLU A 32 -17.61 0.25 -1.17
C GLU A 32 -16.27 0.29 -1.95
N THR A 33 -15.65 -0.85 -2.26
CA THR A 33 -14.37 -0.89 -2.98
C THR A 33 -14.49 -1.51 -4.37
N LEU A 34 -13.79 -0.90 -5.33
CA LEU A 34 -13.75 -1.32 -6.74
C LEU A 34 -12.86 -2.56 -6.97
N GLY A 35 -12.00 -2.89 -6.02
CA GLY A 35 -11.16 -4.08 -5.98
C GLY A 35 -10.59 -4.31 -4.57
N PHE A 36 -9.86 -5.41 -4.39
CA PHE A 36 -9.10 -5.66 -3.16
C PHE A 36 -7.95 -6.66 -3.36
N MET A 37 -6.92 -6.52 -2.54
CA MET A 37 -5.85 -7.49 -2.35
C MET A 37 -5.90 -8.13 -0.95
N GLN A 38 -5.79 -9.45 -0.89
CA GLN A 38 -5.58 -10.20 0.36
C GLN A 38 -4.13 -10.67 0.48
N HIS A 39 -3.55 -10.43 1.65
CA HIS A 39 -2.21 -10.89 2.02
C HIS A 39 -2.30 -12.14 2.89
N LYS A 40 -1.22 -12.93 2.92
CA LYS A 40 -1.07 -14.00 3.90
C LYS A 40 -0.94 -13.43 5.31
N VAL A 41 -1.70 -13.96 6.26
CA VAL A 41 -1.55 -13.58 7.67
C VAL A 41 -0.36 -14.33 8.25
N PHE A 42 0.55 -13.61 8.90
CA PHE A 42 1.59 -14.18 9.75
C PHE A 42 1.34 -13.73 11.19
N GLU A 43 1.44 -14.65 12.15
CA GLU A 43 1.54 -14.25 13.55
C GLU A 43 2.90 -13.59 13.77
N ARG A 44 2.88 -12.28 13.99
CA ARG A 44 4.05 -11.48 14.36
C ARG A 44 3.70 -10.58 15.52
N THR A 45 4.66 -10.41 16.43
CA THR A 45 4.50 -9.62 17.66
C THR A 45 4.84 -8.13 17.48
N GLY A 46 5.32 -7.71 16.31
CA GLY A 46 5.61 -6.30 15.99
C GLY A 46 5.90 -6.06 14.50
N GLU A 47 5.78 -4.80 14.07
CA GLU A 47 6.12 -4.33 12.72
C GLU A 47 7.42 -3.50 12.77
N THR A 48 8.29 -3.65 11.76
CA THR A 48 9.50 -2.82 11.62
C THR A 48 9.20 -1.59 10.75
N ALA A 49 10.06 -0.56 10.82
CA ALA A 49 9.93 0.59 9.94
C ALA A 49 9.97 0.20 8.46
N ALA A 50 10.87 -0.72 8.07
CA ALA A 50 10.95 -1.25 6.72
C ALA A 50 9.65 -1.91 6.25
N MET A 51 8.94 -2.64 7.13
CA MET A 51 7.64 -3.24 6.80
C MET A 51 6.57 -2.16 6.57
N LEU A 52 6.56 -1.11 7.39
CA LEU A 52 5.63 0.00 7.25
C LEU A 52 5.91 0.81 5.97
N GLU A 53 7.18 1.02 5.63
CA GLU A 53 7.62 1.63 4.37
C GLU A 53 7.22 0.79 3.15
N GLU A 54 7.45 -0.53 3.19
CA GLU A 54 7.00 -1.45 2.14
C GLU A 54 5.47 -1.40 2.00
N ARG A 55 4.73 -1.39 3.11
CA ARG A 55 3.27 -1.26 3.09
C ARG A 55 2.82 0.06 2.45
N MET A 56 3.48 1.19 2.75
CA MET A 56 3.21 2.47 2.08
C MET A 56 3.50 2.38 0.58
N ALA A 57 4.60 1.76 0.17
CA ALA A 57 4.94 1.55 -1.23
C ALA A 57 3.90 0.69 -1.97
N CYS A 58 3.35 -0.34 -1.31
CA CYS A 58 2.26 -1.15 -1.85
C CYS A 58 1.01 -0.31 -2.11
N LEU A 59 0.58 0.48 -1.12
CA LEU A 59 -0.58 1.36 -1.21
C LEU A 59 -0.42 2.41 -2.32
N LEU A 60 0.78 2.94 -2.54
CA LEU A 60 1.03 3.88 -3.63
C LEU A 60 1.10 3.20 -5.01
N GLY A 61 1.30 1.88 -5.05
CA GLY A 61 1.49 1.11 -6.28
C GLY A 61 0.33 1.23 -7.28
N GLY A 62 -0.92 1.25 -6.80
CA GLY A 62 -2.08 1.39 -7.68
C GLY A 62 -2.12 2.73 -8.41
N ARG A 63 -1.87 3.81 -7.68
CA ARG A 63 -1.79 5.17 -8.24
C ARG A 63 -0.65 5.30 -9.26
N VAL A 64 0.55 4.78 -8.92
CA VAL A 64 1.71 4.81 -9.82
C VAL A 64 1.43 4.00 -11.09
N ALA A 65 0.79 2.83 -10.98
CA ALA A 65 0.45 2.02 -12.15
C ALA A 65 -0.52 2.74 -13.09
N GLU A 66 -1.48 3.50 -12.55
CA GLU A 66 -2.37 4.33 -13.36
C GLU A 66 -1.61 5.44 -14.09
N GLU A 67 -0.76 6.20 -13.39
CA GLU A 67 0.03 7.27 -14.00
C GLU A 67 0.94 6.74 -15.12
N LEU A 68 1.56 5.56 -14.93
CA LEU A 68 2.45 4.96 -15.93
C LEU A 68 1.70 4.48 -17.18
N VAL A 69 0.49 3.94 -17.04
CA VAL A 69 -0.26 3.34 -18.15
C VAL A 69 -1.16 4.36 -18.86
N TYR A 70 -1.76 5.29 -18.12
CA TYR A 70 -2.76 6.22 -18.62
C TYR A 70 -2.29 7.67 -18.68
N GLY A 71 -1.16 8.00 -18.05
CA GLY A 71 -0.63 9.37 -17.98
C GLY A 71 -1.29 10.25 -16.92
N ASP A 72 -2.26 9.72 -16.18
CA ASP A 72 -2.98 10.38 -15.09
C ASP A 72 -3.47 9.34 -14.05
N ALA A 73 -3.61 9.79 -12.80
CA ALA A 73 -4.26 9.02 -11.75
C ALA A 73 -5.69 9.51 -11.53
N ASP A 74 -6.61 8.59 -11.25
CA ASP A 74 -7.97 8.95 -10.85
C ASP A 74 -8.07 9.24 -9.33
N THR A 75 -9.18 9.83 -8.93
CA THR A 75 -9.58 10.12 -7.55
C THR A 75 -9.85 8.88 -6.71
N GLY A 76 -9.93 7.69 -7.32
CA GLY A 76 -10.16 6.40 -6.67
C GLY A 76 -9.08 5.98 -5.66
N ALA A 77 -7.88 6.55 -5.73
CA ALA A 77 -6.76 6.27 -4.81
C ALA A 77 -6.85 7.01 -3.45
N SER A 78 -7.93 7.74 -3.18
CA SER A 78 -8.07 8.58 -1.96
C SER A 78 -7.89 7.78 -0.66
N ASN A 79 -8.48 6.60 -0.57
CA ASN A 79 -8.35 5.73 0.60
C ASN A 79 -6.91 5.22 0.79
N ASP A 80 -6.18 4.94 -0.29
CA ASP A 80 -4.78 4.52 -0.19
C ASP A 80 -3.89 5.66 0.29
N LEU A 81 -4.11 6.88 -0.23
CA LEU A 81 -3.40 8.09 0.21
C LEU A 81 -3.65 8.40 1.68
N GLN A 82 -4.89 8.25 2.17
CA GLN A 82 -5.22 8.43 3.58
C GLN A 82 -4.43 7.43 4.44
N ARG A 83 -4.45 6.14 4.06
CA ARG A 83 -3.72 5.09 4.80
C ARG A 83 -2.22 5.30 4.80
N VAL A 84 -1.64 5.71 3.67
CA VAL A 84 -0.21 6.06 3.57
C VAL A 84 0.11 7.21 4.51
N THR A 85 -0.73 8.24 4.53
CA THR A 85 -0.58 9.40 5.41
C THR A 85 -0.61 8.98 6.88
N ASP A 86 -1.56 8.15 7.28
CA ASP A 86 -1.68 7.65 8.65
C ASP A 86 -0.43 6.86 9.08
N ILE A 87 0.09 5.99 8.19
CA ILE A 87 1.32 5.23 8.46
C ILE A 87 2.52 6.16 8.58
N ALA A 88 2.65 7.16 7.70
CA ALA A 88 3.73 8.12 7.74
C ALA A 88 3.72 8.94 9.06
N TYR A 89 2.56 9.42 9.49
CA TYR A 89 2.41 10.11 10.77
C TYR A 89 2.70 9.20 11.96
N TYR A 90 2.34 7.93 11.89
CA TYR A 90 2.66 6.96 12.93
C TYR A 90 4.16 6.70 13.01
N LEU A 91 4.83 6.47 11.87
CA LEU A 91 6.29 6.29 11.79
C LEU A 91 7.06 7.48 12.36
N VAL A 92 6.70 8.69 11.96
CA VAL A 92 7.43 9.90 12.36
C VAL A 92 7.03 10.36 13.75
N GLY A 93 5.73 10.53 14.01
CA GLY A 93 5.23 11.19 15.21
C GLY A 93 5.18 10.29 16.44
N HIS A 94 4.98 8.98 16.27
CA HIS A 94 4.83 8.05 17.40
C HIS A 94 6.06 7.17 17.59
N LEU A 95 6.65 6.71 16.48
CA LEU A 95 7.77 5.77 16.52
C LEU A 95 9.15 6.45 16.39
N GLY A 96 9.20 7.72 15.99
CA GLY A 96 10.45 8.48 15.91
C GLY A 96 11.41 8.01 14.81
N PHE A 97 10.90 7.45 13.69
CA PHE A 97 11.73 6.99 12.56
C PHE A 97 12.08 8.12 11.58
N SER A 98 12.41 9.32 12.06
CA SER A 98 12.73 10.46 11.19
C SER A 98 13.81 11.34 11.78
N ALA A 99 15.03 11.24 11.25
CA ALA A 99 16.21 11.97 11.73
C ALA A 99 16.07 13.50 11.86
N LYS A 100 15.02 14.10 11.27
CA LYS A 100 14.73 15.53 11.39
C LYS A 100 13.82 15.89 12.57
N VAL A 101 13.01 14.94 13.04
CA VAL A 101 11.99 15.14 14.10
C VAL A 101 12.31 14.30 15.34
N GLY A 102 12.80 13.07 15.15
CA GLY A 102 13.19 12.14 16.22
C GLY A 102 14.15 11.04 15.72
N GLN A 103 15.06 10.63 16.63
CA GLN A 103 16.34 9.94 16.41
C GLN A 103 17.24 10.47 15.29
#